data_AF-A0AAW6LVS4-F1
#
_entry.id   AF-A0AAW6LVS4-F1
#
_cell.length_a   1.000
_cell.length_b   1.000
_cell.length_c   1.000
_cell.angle_alpha   90.00
_cell.angle_beta   90.00
_cell.angle_gamma   90.00
#
_symmetry.space_group_name_H-M   'P 1'
#
loop_
_entity.id
_entity.type
_entity.pdbx_description
1 polymer ?
#
loop_
_entity_poly.entity_id
_entity_poly.type
_entity_poly.pdbx_seq_one_letter_code
_entity_poly.pdbx_strand_id
1 'polypeptide(L)'
;MSTGFNNIAEIKAANEAKGHSWFSQETTDYHGAKVETDVIGGFYFVESNDLNLGEPESGRAFRAVGASPEGAVQYLKGGDKFATLEEAVAYIDGVIADR
;
A
#
# COMPACT_ATOMS: atom_id res chain seq x y z
N MET A 1 17.89 12.32 -9.24
CA MET A 1 17.09 11.88 -8.08
C MET A 1 15.65 11.86 -8.54
N SER A 2 14.96 10.72 -8.50
CA SER A 2 13.51 10.73 -8.69
C SER A 2 12.91 11.49 -7.51
N THR A 3 12.32 12.65 -7.75
CA THR A 3 11.32 13.21 -6.84
C THR A 3 10.23 12.15 -6.74
N GLY A 4 9.96 11.62 -5.54
CA GLY A 4 8.95 10.58 -5.36
C GLY A 4 7.55 11.01 -5.82
N PHE A 5 6.57 10.16 -5.58
CA PHE A 5 5.16 10.43 -5.89
C PHE A 5 4.57 11.40 -4.88
N ASN A 6 3.75 12.35 -5.36
CA ASN A 6 3.08 13.32 -4.51
C ASN A 6 1.77 12.77 -3.92
N ASN A 7 1.18 11.78 -4.56
CA ASN A 7 -0.12 11.22 -4.18
C ASN A 7 -0.33 9.82 -4.75
N ILE A 8 -1.38 9.15 -4.26
CA ILE A 8 -1.74 7.78 -4.66
C ILE A 8 -2.13 7.70 -6.14
N ALA A 9 -2.68 8.76 -6.72
CA ALA A 9 -3.07 8.78 -8.13
C ALA A 9 -1.85 8.68 -9.06
N GLU A 10 -0.73 9.32 -8.71
CA GLU A 10 0.53 9.18 -9.44
C GLU A 10 1.10 7.77 -9.34
N ILE A 11 1.03 7.13 -8.17
CA ILE A 11 1.44 5.73 -7.97
C ILE A 11 0.58 4.80 -8.83
N LYS A 12 -0.74 5.00 -8.84
CA LYS A 12 -1.68 4.24 -9.67
C LYS A 12 -1.35 4.36 -11.15
N ALA A 13 -1.16 5.58 -11.64
CA ALA A 13 -0.80 5.84 -13.03
C ALA A 13 0.52 5.17 -13.42
N ALA A 14 1.53 5.20 -12.54
CA ALA A 14 2.81 4.53 -12.78
C ALA A 14 2.67 2.99 -12.77
N ASN A 15 1.88 2.43 -11.84
CA ASN A 15 1.61 0.99 -11.76
C ASN A 15 0.89 0.48 -13.01
N GLU A 16 -0.14 1.20 -13.46
CA GLU A 16 -0.89 0.88 -14.69
C GLU A 16 -0.03 0.97 -15.95
N ALA A 17 0.82 2.00 -16.07
CA ALA A 17 1.73 2.15 -17.20
C ALA A 17 2.73 1.00 -17.36
N LYS A 18 2.94 0.19 -16.30
CA LYS A 18 3.78 -1.01 -16.31
C LYS A 18 3.00 -2.31 -16.50
N GLY A 19 1.69 -2.25 -16.64
CA GLY A 19 0.83 -3.43 -16.77
C GLY A 19 0.67 -4.21 -15.46
N HIS A 20 0.93 -3.58 -14.31
CA HIS A 20 0.69 -4.18 -13.00
C HIS A 20 -0.78 -3.99 -12.58
N SER A 21 -1.32 -4.97 -11.85
CA SER A 21 -2.76 -5.05 -11.54
C SER A 21 -3.13 -4.62 -10.11
N TRP A 22 -2.20 -4.03 -9.36
CA TRP A 22 -2.36 -3.81 -7.91
C TRP A 22 -3.62 -3.00 -7.56
N PHE A 23 -3.93 -2.00 -8.39
CA PHE A 23 -5.09 -1.13 -8.21
C PHE A 23 -6.26 -1.45 -9.13
N SER A 24 -6.21 -2.60 -9.83
CA SER A 24 -7.34 -3.02 -10.67
C SER A 24 -8.59 -3.23 -9.83
N GLN A 25 -9.74 -2.81 -10.36
CA GLN A 25 -11.02 -2.92 -9.67
C GLN A 25 -11.29 -4.37 -9.22
N GLU A 26 -10.96 -5.35 -10.06
CA GLU A 26 -11.09 -6.77 -9.73
C GLU A 26 -10.27 -7.16 -8.50
N THR A 27 -9.01 -6.74 -8.42
CA THR A 27 -8.13 -7.04 -7.27
C THR A 27 -8.63 -6.34 -6.01
N THR A 28 -9.07 -5.08 -6.13
CA THR A 28 -9.57 -4.31 -4.98
C THR A 28 -10.89 -4.87 -4.45
N ASP A 29 -11.82 -5.22 -5.34
CA ASP A 29 -13.13 -5.73 -4.96
C ASP A 29 -13.00 -7.14 -4.37
N TYR A 30 -12.17 -8.01 -4.97
CA TYR A 30 -11.95 -9.37 -4.47
C TYR A 30 -11.36 -9.37 -3.05
N HIS A 31 -10.39 -8.50 -2.78
CA HIS A 31 -9.71 -8.44 -1.48
C HIS A 31 -10.34 -7.47 -0.47
N GLY A 32 -11.35 -6.69 -0.88
CA GLY A 32 -11.81 -5.54 -0.10
C GLY A 32 -10.70 -4.51 0.12
N ALA A 33 -9.71 -4.42 -0.77
CA ALA A 33 -8.52 -3.62 -0.55
C ALA A 33 -8.86 -2.11 -0.57
N LYS A 34 -8.33 -1.37 0.40
CA LYS A 34 -8.43 0.10 0.47
C LYS A 34 -7.07 0.69 0.80
N VAL A 35 -6.78 1.83 0.21
CA VAL A 35 -5.64 2.66 0.63
C VAL A 35 -6.09 3.51 1.81
N GLU A 36 -5.35 3.45 2.92
CA GLU A 36 -5.71 4.07 4.19
C GLU A 36 -4.98 5.40 4.45
N THR A 37 -3.93 5.68 3.68
CA THR A 37 -3.09 6.88 3.85
C THR A 37 -2.84 7.60 2.53
N ASP A 38 -2.49 8.88 2.64
CA ASP A 38 -1.74 9.55 1.58
C ASP A 38 -0.34 8.92 1.41
N VAL A 39 0.41 9.41 0.41
CA VAL A 39 1.79 8.97 0.20
C VAL A 39 2.69 9.48 1.31
N ILE A 40 3.39 8.55 1.96
CA ILE A 40 4.37 8.77 3.02
C ILE A 40 5.76 8.69 2.40
N GLY A 41 6.61 9.69 2.66
CA GLY A 41 8.01 9.71 2.19
C GLY A 41 8.18 9.63 0.66
N GLY A 42 7.14 9.95 -0.11
CA GLY A 42 7.14 9.92 -1.59
C GLY A 42 7.03 8.54 -2.23
N PHE A 43 7.06 7.45 -1.46
CA PHE A 43 7.10 6.09 -2.03
C PHE A 43 6.28 5.07 -1.25
N TYR A 44 5.70 5.44 -0.12
CA TYR A 44 5.05 4.49 0.77
C TYR A 44 3.61 4.85 1.03
N PHE A 45 2.81 3.87 1.39
CA PHE A 45 1.44 4.04 1.86
C PHE A 45 1.02 2.81 2.64
N VAL A 46 -0.09 2.93 3.37
CA VAL A 46 -0.74 1.78 4.00
C VAL A 46 -1.96 1.41 3.19
N GLU A 47 -2.11 0.13 2.90
CA GLU A 47 -3.39 -0.43 2.48
C GLU A 47 -3.95 -1.33 3.58
N SER A 48 -5.24 -1.60 3.51
CA SER A 48 -5.84 -2.65 4.31
C SER A 48 -6.82 -3.47 3.48
N ASN A 49 -7.04 -4.70 3.93
CA ASN A 49 -7.93 -5.65 3.28
C ASN A 49 -8.78 -6.35 4.37
N ASP A 50 -9.88 -6.99 3.98
CA ASP A 50 -10.71 -7.71 4.95
C ASP A 50 -9.90 -8.87 5.57
N LEU A 51 -10.08 -9.11 6.87
CA LEU A 51 -9.37 -10.18 7.58
C LEU A 51 -9.70 -11.54 6.99
N ASN A 52 -11.01 -11.78 6.79
CA ASN A 52 -11.55 -12.87 5.99
C ASN A 52 -12.02 -12.33 4.64
N LEU A 53 -11.63 -13.02 3.57
CA LEU A 53 -11.92 -12.58 2.21
C LEU A 53 -13.43 -12.49 1.96
N GLY A 54 -13.92 -11.29 1.61
CA GLY A 54 -15.33 -11.04 1.32
C GLY A 54 -16.21 -10.84 2.56
N GLU A 55 -15.63 -10.74 3.77
CA GLU A 55 -16.35 -10.55 5.03
C GLU A 55 -15.89 -9.23 5.71
N PRO A 56 -16.48 -8.08 5.40
CA PRO A 56 -16.05 -6.78 5.94
C PRO A 56 -16.22 -6.67 7.47
N GLU A 57 -17.17 -7.41 8.05
CA GLU A 57 -17.40 -7.48 9.50
C GLU A 57 -16.31 -8.24 10.26
N SER A 58 -15.44 -8.99 9.56
CA SER A 58 -14.32 -9.71 10.17
C SER A 58 -13.23 -8.77 10.70
N GLY A 59 -13.30 -7.49 10.33
CA GLY A 59 -12.29 -6.48 10.61
C GLY A 59 -11.27 -6.36 9.48
N ARG A 60 -10.21 -5.59 9.73
CA ARG A 60 -9.24 -5.17 8.71
C ARG A 60 -7.84 -5.61 9.09
N ALA A 61 -7.07 -6.03 8.09
CA ALA A 61 -5.63 -6.24 8.24
C ALA A 61 -4.89 -5.17 7.44
N PHE A 62 -3.91 -4.52 8.08
CA PHE A 62 -3.17 -3.41 7.48
C PHE A 62 -1.83 -3.91 6.97
N ARG A 63 -1.35 -3.36 5.85
CA ARG A 63 -0.04 -3.68 5.28
C ARG A 63 0.68 -2.41 4.90
N ALA A 64 1.96 -2.36 5.25
CA ALA A 64 2.87 -1.34 4.77
C ALA A 64 3.30 -1.65 3.34
N VAL A 65 3.16 -0.68 2.44
CA VAL A 65 3.38 -0.86 1.01
C VAL A 65 4.42 0.14 0.51
N GLY A 66 5.30 -0.31 -0.37
CA GLY A 66 6.24 0.53 -1.09
C GLY A 66 6.01 0.50 -2.60
N ALA A 67 6.17 1.65 -3.25
CA ALA A 67 6.20 1.82 -4.68
C ALA A 67 7.62 2.14 -5.14
N SER A 68 8.13 1.43 -6.14
CA SER A 68 9.36 1.80 -6.82
C SER A 68 9.15 3.06 -7.68
N PRO A 69 10.21 3.81 -8.04
CA PRO A 69 10.09 4.96 -8.94
C PRO A 69 9.43 4.63 -10.30
N GLU A 70 9.50 3.37 -10.72
CA GLU A 70 8.91 2.88 -11.95
C GLU A 70 7.45 2.45 -11.81
N GLY A 71 6.87 2.51 -10.61
CA GLY A 71 5.47 2.15 -10.33
C GLY A 71 5.26 0.70 -9.91
N ALA A 72 6.31 -0.10 -9.68
CA ALA A 72 6.15 -1.44 -9.13
C ALA A 72 5.77 -1.35 -7.64
N VAL A 73 4.69 -2.02 -7.24
CA VAL A 73 4.18 -2.00 -5.87
C VAL A 73 4.51 -3.31 -5.17
N GLN A 74 4.98 -3.24 -3.93
CA GLN A 74 5.35 -4.39 -3.13
C GLN A 74 5.02 -4.20 -1.66
N TYR A 75 4.71 -5.30 -0.98
CA TYR A 75 4.60 -5.29 0.46
C TYR A 75 5.95 -5.15 1.13
N LEU A 76 6.02 -4.29 2.15
CA LEU A 76 7.13 -4.28 3.07
C LEU A 76 6.99 -5.44 4.07
N LYS A 77 8.05 -5.72 4.84
CA LYS A 77 8.06 -6.77 5.86
C LYS A 77 7.61 -8.15 5.33
N GLY A 78 7.91 -8.46 4.07
CA GLY A 78 7.54 -9.73 3.45
C GLY A 78 6.02 -9.98 3.30
N GLY A 79 5.17 -8.95 3.43
CA GLY A 79 3.72 -9.11 3.37
C GLY A 79 3.03 -9.30 4.71
N ASP A 80 3.78 -9.23 5.81
CA ASP A 80 3.24 -9.28 7.16
C ASP A 80 2.17 -8.21 7.37
N LYS A 81 1.13 -8.61 8.11
CA LYS A 81 -0.02 -7.77 8.45
C LYS A 81 0.19 -7.11 9.81
N PHE A 82 -0.31 -5.90 9.94
CA PHE A 82 -0.43 -5.15 11.19
C PHE A 82 -1.90 -5.17 11.66
N ALA A 83 -2.10 -5.09 12.97
CA ALA A 83 -3.44 -5.08 13.55
C ALA A 83 -4.11 -3.71 13.43
N THR A 84 -3.29 -2.66 13.35
CA THR A 84 -3.76 -1.26 13.30
C THR A 84 -3.06 -0.46 12.21
N LEU A 85 -3.70 0.64 11.80
CA LEU A 85 -3.13 1.60 10.86
C LEU A 85 -1.87 2.25 11.43
N GLU A 86 -1.92 2.63 12.70
CA GLU A 86 -0.84 3.31 13.42
C GLU A 86 0.44 2.48 13.46
N GLU A 87 0.32 1.16 13.69
CA GLU A 87 1.47 0.25 13.66
C GLU A 87 2.10 0.15 12.27
N ALA A 88 1.28 0.11 11.21
CA ALA A 88 1.77 0.05 9.84
C ALA A 88 2.49 1.36 9.44
N VAL A 89 1.94 2.51 9.84
CA VAL A 89 2.57 3.82 9.63
C VAL A 89 3.88 3.92 10.40
N ALA A 90 3.89 3.56 11.69
CA ALA A 90 5.11 3.58 12.50
C ALA A 90 6.22 2.69 11.92
N TYR A 91 5.84 1.56 11.31
CA TYR A 91 6.80 0.71 10.60
C TYR A 91 7.39 1.43 9.36
N ILE A 92 6.57 2.12 8.57
CA ILE A 92 7.05 2.91 7.42
C ILE A 92 8.00 4.02 7.87
N ASP A 93 7.66 4.74 8.94
CA ASP A 93 8.52 5.79 9.48
C ASP A 93 9.89 5.24 9.93
N GLY A 94 9.92 4.04 10.53
CA GLY A 94 11.17 3.33 10.84
C GLY A 94 11.99 2.99 9.59
N VAL A 95 11.34 2.48 8.54
CA VAL A 95 12.00 2.19 7.25
C VAL A 95 12.58 3.45 6.60
N ILE A 96 11.93 4.61 6.77
CA ILE A 96 12.43 5.89 6.26
C ILE A 96 13.62 6.38 7.09
N ALA A 97 13.56 6.25 8.42
CA ALA A 97 14.63 6.70 9.31
C ALA A 97 15.94 5.89 9.15
N ASP A 98 15.86 4.64 8.74
CA ASP A 98 17.01 3.74 8.52
C ASP A 98 17.71 3.92 7.14
N ARG A 99 17.25 4.87 6.31
CA ARG A 99 17.84 5.19 4.99
C ARG A 99 18.80 6.36 5.02
#